data_AF-A0AAW1ECV6-F1
#
_entry.id   AF-A0AAW1ECV6-F1
#
_cell.length_a   1.000
_cell.length_b   1.000
_cell.length_c   1.000
_cell.angle_alpha   90.00
_cell.angle_beta   90.00
_cell.angle_gamma   90.00
#
_symmetry.space_group_name_H-M   'P 1'
#
loop_
_entity.id
_entity.type
_entity.pdbx_description
1 polymer ?
#
loop_
_entity_poly.entity_id
_entity_poly.type
_entity_poly.pdbx_seq_one_letter_code
_entity_poly.pdbx_strand_id
1 'polypeptide(L)'
;MCPDNSLVTQPMLSSTSSLRDHAAFFQSETMRPANEPKERDPSHVRMLNDVLRDLEKSFLIPQTPPGDRNLLYSLPEKTPQFSILRFSQEAVLHCNVTSKAVKHNSADKEVLCQSTMNQSLSLILRAIRSAERLVCFGLDLFENDTI
;
A
#
# COMPACT_ATOMS: atom_id res chain seq x y z
N MET A 1 26.65 -2.10 2.61
CA MET A 1 25.64 -2.59 3.56
C MET A 1 25.05 -1.37 4.23
N CYS A 2 23.92 -0.85 3.75
CA CYS A 2 23.30 0.34 4.32
C CYS A 2 22.58 -0.06 5.62
N PRO A 3 22.92 0.53 6.78
CA PRO A 3 22.20 0.29 8.03
C PRO A 3 20.90 1.09 8.05
N ASP A 4 19.95 0.66 8.88
CA ASP A 4 18.66 1.33 9.22
C ASP A 4 17.44 1.18 8.29
N ASN A 5 17.29 0.04 7.62
CA ASN A 5 15.96 -0.40 7.14
C ASN A 5 15.07 -0.99 8.26
N SER A 6 15.62 -1.30 9.43
CA SER A 6 14.94 -2.01 10.54
C SER A 6 13.82 -1.18 11.19
N LEU A 7 14.05 0.12 11.41
CA LEU A 7 13.11 1.01 12.09
C LEU A 7 11.84 1.32 11.29
N VAL A 8 11.93 1.29 9.95
CA VAL A 8 10.78 1.51 9.07
C VAL A 8 10.06 0.19 8.76
N THR A 9 10.79 -0.92 8.73
CA THR A 9 10.17 -2.24 8.50
C THR A 9 9.33 -2.72 9.67
N GLN A 10 9.71 -2.47 10.93
CA GLN A 10 8.90 -2.90 12.09
C GLN A 10 7.47 -2.32 12.10
N PRO A 11 7.26 -0.99 11.96
CA PRO A 11 5.92 -0.41 11.85
C PRO A 11 5.14 -0.93 10.64
N MET A 12 5.81 -1.15 9.50
CA MET A 12 5.16 -1.68 8.30
C MET A 12 4.69 -3.12 8.52
N LEU A 13 5.53 -3.98 9.10
CA LEU A 13 5.20 -5.37 9.40
C LEU A 13 4.06 -5.46 10.42
N SER A 14 4.10 -4.65 11.47
CA SER A 14 3.04 -4.57 12.48
C SER A 14 1.70 -4.16 11.87
N SER A 15 1.64 -3.06 11.12
CA SER A 15 0.40 -2.62 10.45
C SER A 15 -0.07 -3.62 9.39
N THR A 16 0.84 -4.30 8.69
CA THR A 16 0.46 -5.34 7.71
C THR A 16 -0.13 -6.58 8.39
N SER A 17 0.43 -7.00 9.53
CA SER A 17 -0.13 -8.09 10.34
C SER A 17 -1.53 -7.73 10.81
N SER A 18 -1.68 -6.56 11.43
CA SER A 18 -2.97 -6.04 11.92
C SER A 18 -4.01 -5.96 10.79
N LEU A 19 -3.64 -5.40 9.63
CA LEU A 19 -4.52 -5.36 8.45
C LEU A 19 -4.97 -6.77 8.03
N ARG A 20 -4.06 -7.74 7.97
CA ARG A 20 -4.40 -9.13 7.62
C ARG A 20 -5.35 -9.74 8.65
N ASP A 21 -5.06 -9.54 9.93
CA ASP A 21 -5.82 -10.14 11.03
C ASP A 21 -7.25 -9.55 11.08
N HIS A 22 -7.41 -8.24 10.87
CA HIS A 22 -8.72 -7.61 10.73
C HIS A 22 -9.45 -8.03 9.45
N ALA A 23 -8.75 -8.11 8.31
CA ALA A 23 -9.37 -8.51 7.05
C ALA A 23 -9.89 -9.95 7.05
N ALA A 24 -9.37 -10.82 7.93
CA ALA A 24 -9.88 -12.17 8.12
C ALA A 24 -11.36 -12.20 8.54
N PHE A 25 -11.85 -11.13 9.20
CA PHE A 25 -13.27 -11.00 9.54
C PHE A 25 -14.18 -11.06 8.31
N PHE A 26 -13.76 -10.52 7.16
CA PHE A 26 -14.55 -10.59 5.91
C PHE A 26 -14.80 -12.01 5.43
N GLN A 27 -14.09 -13.00 5.96
CA GLN A 27 -14.27 -14.43 5.66
C GLN A 27 -14.93 -15.19 6.82
N SER A 28 -15.34 -14.50 7.89
CA SER A 28 -15.97 -15.10 9.06
C SER A 28 -17.44 -15.42 8.83
N GLU A 29 -18.00 -16.24 9.73
CA GLU A 29 -19.42 -16.58 9.74
C GLU A 29 -20.33 -15.36 9.89
N THR A 30 -19.90 -14.32 10.62
CA THR A 30 -20.63 -13.06 10.76
C THR A 30 -20.86 -12.37 9.42
N MET A 31 -20.00 -12.63 8.44
CA MET A 31 -20.05 -12.04 7.10
C MET A 31 -20.79 -12.92 6.08
N ARG A 32 -21.40 -14.04 6.49
CA ARG A 32 -22.27 -14.85 5.61
C ARG A 32 -23.33 -14.02 4.89
N PRO A 33 -24.01 -13.02 5.51
CA PRO A 33 -24.98 -12.19 4.80
C PRO A 33 -24.39 -11.37 3.64
N ALA A 34 -23.08 -11.11 3.61
CA ALA A 34 -22.43 -10.44 2.49
C ALA A 34 -21.88 -11.43 1.44
N ASN A 35 -21.43 -12.62 1.89
CA ASN A 35 -20.67 -13.56 1.08
C ASN A 35 -21.52 -14.69 0.47
N GLU A 36 -22.50 -15.21 1.21
CA GLU A 36 -23.26 -16.41 0.83
C GLU A 36 -24.46 -16.07 -0.05
N PRO A 37 -24.56 -16.62 -1.28
CA PRO A 37 -25.66 -16.29 -2.19
C PRO A 37 -27.06 -16.57 -1.64
N LYS A 38 -27.19 -17.56 -0.73
CA LYS A 38 -28.47 -17.98 -0.15
C LYS A 38 -28.91 -17.15 1.04
N GLU A 39 -27.98 -16.43 1.68
CA GLU A 39 -28.22 -15.67 2.92
C GLU A 39 -28.03 -14.16 2.69
N ARG A 40 -27.92 -13.77 1.42
CA ARG A 40 -27.48 -12.44 1.03
C ARG A 40 -28.43 -11.35 1.51
N ASP A 41 -27.89 -10.42 2.29
CA ASP A 41 -28.54 -9.18 2.65
C ASP A 41 -27.98 -8.01 1.79
N PRO A 42 -28.84 -7.27 1.06
CA PRO A 42 -28.38 -6.18 0.19
C PRO A 42 -27.60 -5.07 0.91
N SER A 43 -27.90 -4.79 2.18
CA SER A 43 -27.21 -3.76 2.96
C SER A 43 -25.81 -4.22 3.33
N HIS A 44 -25.67 -5.45 3.83
CA HIS A 44 -24.36 -6.06 4.15
C HIS A 44 -23.47 -6.19 2.91
N VAL A 45 -24.03 -6.58 1.76
CA VAL A 45 -23.30 -6.62 0.48
C VAL A 45 -22.82 -5.23 0.06
N ARG A 46 -23.68 -4.20 0.20
CA ARG A 46 -23.31 -2.82 -0.14
C ARG A 46 -22.18 -2.32 0.75
N MET A 47 -22.29 -2.58 2.04
CA MET A 47 -21.30 -2.23 3.05
C MET A 47 -19.94 -2.85 2.77
N LEU A 48 -19.92 -4.15 2.49
CA LEU A 48 -18.70 -4.87 2.13
C LEU A 48 -18.10 -4.29 0.84
N ASN A 49 -18.91 -4.06 -0.18
CA ASN A 49 -18.44 -3.49 -1.44
C ASN A 49 -17.88 -2.08 -1.29
N ASP A 50 -18.43 -1.25 -0.40
CA ASP A 50 -17.92 0.09 -0.16
C ASP A 50 -16.58 0.04 0.59
N VAL A 51 -16.46 -0.84 1.60
CA VAL A 51 -15.19 -1.08 2.31
C VAL A 51 -14.11 -1.62 1.35
N LEU A 52 -14.42 -2.62 0.53
CA LEU A 52 -13.47 -3.19 -0.43
C LEU A 52 -13.04 -2.16 -1.50
N ARG A 53 -13.96 -1.31 -1.96
CA ARG A 53 -13.65 -0.25 -2.92
C ARG A 53 -12.71 0.80 -2.32
N ASP A 54 -12.95 1.22 -1.09
CA ASP A 54 -12.10 2.21 -0.43
C ASP A 54 -10.75 1.62 0.02
N LEU A 55 -10.71 0.30 0.25
CA LEU A 55 -9.48 -0.44 0.54
C LEU A 55 -8.54 -0.40 -0.66
N GLU A 56 -9.06 -0.64 -1.86
CA GLU A 56 -8.28 -0.52 -3.09
C GLU A 56 -7.74 0.90 -3.30
N LYS A 57 -8.56 1.92 -3.03
CA LYS A 57 -8.14 3.32 -3.12
C LYS A 57 -7.00 3.69 -2.18
N SER A 58 -6.87 2.99 -1.04
CA SER A 58 -5.79 3.26 -0.08
C SER A 58 -4.39 3.01 -0.66
N PHE A 59 -4.28 2.19 -1.71
CA PHE A 59 -3.02 1.88 -2.37
C PHE A 59 -2.75 2.71 -3.63
N LEU A 60 -3.61 3.68 -3.95
CA LEU A 60 -3.42 4.55 -5.11
C LEU A 60 -2.52 5.75 -4.78
N ILE A 61 -1.55 6.01 -5.66
CA ILE A 61 -0.71 7.20 -5.60
C ILE A 61 -1.43 8.35 -6.33
N PRO A 62 -1.70 9.49 -5.67
CA PRO A 62 -2.44 10.59 -6.30
C PRO A 62 -1.75 11.23 -7.51
N GLN A 63 -0.42 11.22 -7.55
CA GLN A 63 0.41 12.07 -8.39
C GLN A 63 1.07 11.38 -9.61
N THR A 64 0.66 10.17 -9.98
CA THR A 64 1.22 9.48 -11.17
C THR A 64 0.31 9.57 -12.39
N PRO A 65 0.83 9.53 -13.63
CA PRO A 65 0.01 9.45 -14.84
C PRO A 65 -0.93 8.22 -14.86
N PRO A 66 -2.02 8.23 -15.65
CA PRO A 66 -2.92 7.07 -15.77
C PRO A 66 -2.15 5.82 -16.26
N GLY A 67 -2.17 4.72 -15.50
CA GLY A 67 -1.51 3.46 -15.86
C GLY A 67 -0.98 2.70 -14.64
N ASP A 68 -0.02 3.28 -13.92
CA ASP A 68 0.71 2.62 -12.82
C ASP A 68 0.53 3.37 -11.49
N ARG A 69 -0.71 3.45 -11.01
CA ARG A 69 -1.06 4.20 -9.79
C ARG A 69 -1.08 3.35 -8.52
N ASN A 70 -1.23 2.03 -8.63
CA ASN A 70 -1.40 1.16 -7.47
C ASN A 70 -0.03 0.68 -6.95
N LEU A 71 0.22 0.90 -5.66
CA LEU A 71 1.46 0.48 -4.99
C LEU A 71 1.69 -1.03 -5.02
N LEU A 72 0.62 -1.82 -5.04
CA LEU A 72 0.66 -3.30 -4.97
C LEU A 72 0.92 -3.96 -6.32
N TYR A 73 0.55 -3.30 -7.42
CA TYR A 73 0.66 -3.88 -8.75
C TYR A 73 1.90 -3.36 -9.47
N SER A 74 2.56 -4.27 -10.17
CA SER A 74 3.77 -4.01 -10.96
C SER A 74 3.55 -4.51 -12.38
N LEU A 75 4.04 -3.76 -13.39
CA LEU A 75 4.28 -4.28 -14.74
C LEU A 75 5.81 -4.50 -14.93
N PRO A 76 6.30 -5.67 -15.44
CA PRO A 76 6.01 -7.05 -15.04
C PRO A 76 7.20 -7.81 -14.37
N GLU A 77 6.82 -8.84 -13.59
CA GLU A 77 7.35 -10.22 -13.40
C GLU A 77 8.57 -10.61 -12.53
N LYS A 78 9.55 -9.76 -12.18
CA LYS A 78 10.83 -10.31 -11.63
C LYS A 78 11.21 -10.01 -10.18
N THR A 79 10.45 -9.21 -9.42
CA THR A 79 10.83 -8.89 -8.04
C THR A 79 9.63 -8.83 -7.08
N PRO A 80 9.73 -9.41 -5.86
CA PRO A 80 8.69 -9.35 -4.84
C PRO A 80 8.74 -8.01 -4.05
N GLN A 81 8.85 -6.88 -4.76
CA GLN A 81 9.00 -5.56 -4.14
C GLN A 81 7.99 -4.56 -4.74
N PHE A 82 7.54 -3.60 -3.92
CA PHE A 82 6.69 -2.49 -4.37
C PHE A 82 7.34 -1.71 -5.53
N SER A 83 6.59 -1.49 -6.60
CA SER A 83 7.04 -0.81 -7.83
C SER A 83 7.72 0.54 -7.58
N ILE A 84 7.19 1.31 -6.61
CA ILE A 84 7.71 2.63 -6.25
C ILE A 84 9.17 2.59 -5.74
N LEU A 85 9.59 1.50 -5.11
CA LEU A 85 10.97 1.31 -4.65
C LEU A 85 11.91 1.01 -5.82
N ARG A 86 11.42 0.30 -6.85
CA ARG A 86 12.19 0.02 -8.09
C ARG A 86 12.42 1.29 -8.90
N PHE A 87 11.37 2.08 -9.11
CA PHE A 87 11.47 3.34 -9.86
C PHE A 87 12.41 4.35 -9.20
N SER A 88 12.44 4.40 -7.86
CA SER A 88 13.40 5.22 -7.11
C SER A 88 14.85 4.80 -7.40
N GLN A 89 15.10 3.50 -7.56
CA GLN A 89 16.42 2.96 -7.91
C GLN A 89 16.78 3.17 -9.40
N GLU A 90 15.83 2.99 -10.31
CA GLU A 90 16.01 3.18 -11.76
C GLU A 90 16.22 4.65 -12.16
N ALA A 91 15.50 5.59 -11.53
CA ALA A 91 15.67 7.02 -11.77
C ALA A 91 17.11 7.50 -11.48
N VAL A 92 17.77 6.89 -10.49
CA VAL A 92 19.16 7.17 -10.14
C VAL A 92 20.15 6.62 -11.19
N LEU A 93 19.82 5.48 -11.83
CA LEU A 93 20.64 4.86 -12.88
C LEU A 93 20.55 5.62 -14.23
N HIS A 94 19.42 6.26 -14.52
CA HIS A 94 19.20 6.98 -15.79
C HIS A 94 19.66 8.45 -15.78
N CYS A 95 19.90 9.05 -14.61
CA CYS A 95 20.58 10.35 -14.47
C CYS A 95 22.05 10.35 -14.96
N ASN A 96 22.52 9.22 -15.50
CA ASN A 96 23.86 9.05 -16.01
C ASN A 96 23.99 9.38 -17.51
N VAL A 97 22.88 9.51 -18.25
CA VAL A 97 22.92 9.48 -19.74
C VAL A 97 22.56 10.79 -20.43
N THR A 98 21.91 11.77 -19.78
CA THR A 98 21.41 12.97 -20.50
C THR A 98 21.83 14.35 -19.99
N SER A 99 22.61 14.48 -18.91
CA SER A 99 23.11 15.79 -18.49
C SER A 99 24.54 16.03 -18.97
N LYS A 100 24.68 16.77 -20.08
CA LYS A 100 25.90 17.55 -20.31
C LYS A 100 26.12 18.45 -19.09
N ALA A 101 27.20 18.18 -18.38
CA ALA A 101 27.90 19.06 -17.44
C ALA A 101 27.09 19.69 -16.29
N VAL A 102 26.87 18.93 -15.22
CA VAL A 102 27.13 19.42 -13.84
C VAL A 102 27.77 18.27 -13.06
N LYS A 103 29.03 18.44 -12.64
CA LYS A 103 29.72 17.51 -11.71
C LYS A 103 29.05 17.65 -10.33
N HIS A 104 27.99 16.90 -10.07
CA HIS A 104 27.53 16.67 -8.71
C HIS A 104 28.40 15.58 -8.07
N ASN A 105 28.93 15.87 -6.90
CA ASN A 105 29.83 14.99 -6.17
C ASN A 105 29.08 13.70 -5.76
N SER A 106 29.82 12.61 -5.54
CA SER A 106 29.28 11.31 -5.11
C SER A 106 28.32 11.41 -3.90
N ALA A 107 28.58 12.35 -2.98
CA ALA A 107 27.76 12.58 -1.79
C ALA A 107 26.36 13.15 -2.11
N ASP A 108 26.22 14.00 -3.13
CA ASP A 108 24.93 14.61 -3.49
C ASP A 108 23.96 13.58 -4.11
N LYS A 109 24.51 12.60 -4.85
CA LYS A 109 23.74 11.49 -5.42
C LYS A 109 23.23 10.52 -4.36
N GLU A 110 24.01 10.28 -3.31
CA GLU A 110 23.64 9.40 -2.20
C GLU A 110 22.50 10.01 -1.36
N VAL A 111 22.56 11.32 -1.09
CA VAL A 111 21.50 12.06 -0.37
C VAL A 111 20.17 12.08 -1.14
N LEU A 112 20.22 12.24 -2.47
CA LEU A 112 19.00 12.18 -3.30
C LEU A 112 18.38 10.77 -3.36
N CYS A 113 19.21 9.72 -3.39
CA CYS A 113 18.77 8.33 -3.36
C CYS A 113 18.08 7.98 -2.03
N GLN A 114 18.68 8.39 -0.90
CA GLN A 114 18.12 8.13 0.42
C GLN A 114 16.78 8.86 0.63
N SER A 115 16.66 10.11 0.16
CA SER A 115 15.43 10.88 0.31
C SER A 115 14.25 10.32 -0.52
N THR A 116 14.50 9.89 -1.76
CA THR A 116 13.49 9.25 -2.62
C THR A 116 13.04 7.88 -2.10
N MET A 117 13.96 7.09 -1.54
CA MET A 117 13.64 5.83 -0.88
C MET A 117 12.80 6.05 0.39
N ASN A 118 13.18 7.00 1.24
CA ASN A 118 12.43 7.34 2.45
C ASN A 118 11.01 7.84 2.13
N GLN A 119 10.87 8.63 1.07
CA GLN A 119 9.56 9.09 0.58
C GLN A 119 8.70 7.90 0.12
N SER A 120 9.28 6.98 -0.63
CA SER A 120 8.60 5.76 -1.10
C SER A 120 8.13 4.89 0.07
N LEU A 121 8.99 4.65 1.06
CA LEU A 121 8.63 3.90 2.26
C LEU A 121 7.51 4.58 3.06
N SER A 122 7.55 5.91 3.17
CA SER A 122 6.51 6.70 3.84
C SER A 122 5.16 6.57 3.14
N LEU A 123 5.15 6.55 1.80
CA LEU A 123 3.94 6.34 1.01
C LEU A 123 3.36 4.95 1.21
N ILE A 124 4.20 3.91 1.23
CA ILE A 124 3.76 2.53 1.48
C ILE A 124 3.19 2.39 2.89
N LEU A 125 3.90 2.88 3.92
CA LEU A 125 3.41 2.83 5.30
C LEU A 125 2.08 3.57 5.47
N ARG A 126 1.94 4.74 4.83
CA ARG A 126 0.68 5.49 4.85
C ARG A 126 -0.46 4.72 4.21
N ALA A 127 -0.21 4.07 3.07
CA ALA A 127 -1.20 3.23 2.39
C ALA A 127 -1.67 2.06 3.28
N ILE A 128 -0.71 1.33 3.89
CA ILE A 128 -1.03 0.21 4.79
C ILE A 128 -1.85 0.68 5.99
N ARG A 129 -1.46 1.79 6.66
CA ARG A 129 -2.22 2.34 7.80
C ARG A 129 -3.61 2.84 7.42
N SER A 130 -3.76 3.41 6.23
CA SER A 130 -5.07 3.83 5.70
C SER A 130 -5.97 2.62 5.51
N ALA A 131 -5.44 1.58 4.86
CA ALA A 131 -6.13 0.31 4.65
C ALA A 131 -6.52 -0.35 5.98
N GLU A 132 -5.59 -0.42 6.94
CA GLU A 132 -5.82 -0.98 8.28
C GLU A 132 -7.00 -0.31 8.98
N ARG A 133 -6.99 1.03 9.06
CA ARG A 133 -8.06 1.80 9.71
C ARG A 133 -9.41 1.65 9.01
N LEU A 134 -9.41 1.60 7.68
CA LEU A 134 -10.64 1.42 6.91
C LEU A 134 -11.25 0.05 7.18
N VAL A 135 -10.44 -1.00 7.22
CA VAL A 135 -10.93 -2.35 7.54
C VAL A 135 -11.49 -2.36 8.96
N CYS A 136 -10.78 -1.83 9.96
CA CYS A 136 -11.29 -1.72 11.34
C CYS A 136 -12.65 -1.03 11.39
N PHE A 137 -12.76 0.14 10.76
CA PHE A 137 -14.01 0.89 10.73
C PHE A 137 -15.14 0.12 10.03
N GLY A 138 -14.80 -0.61 8.96
CA GLY A 138 -15.73 -1.52 8.30
C GLY A 138 -16.25 -2.59 9.26
N LEU A 139 -15.38 -3.20 10.07
CA LEU A 139 -15.76 -4.22 11.06
C LEU A 139 -16.76 -3.68 12.08
N ASP A 140 -16.47 -2.50 12.64
CA ASP A 140 -17.34 -1.85 13.62
C ASP A 140 -18.76 -1.68 13.04
N LEU A 141 -18.87 -1.37 11.75
CA LEU A 141 -20.17 -1.18 11.11
C LEU A 141 -20.97 -2.49 11.01
N PHE A 142 -20.31 -3.63 10.76
CA PHE A 142 -20.98 -4.94 10.74
C PHE A 142 -21.37 -5.43 12.14
N GLU A 143 -20.53 -5.20 13.15
CA GLU A 143 -20.81 -5.66 14.51
C GLU A 143 -21.99 -4.91 15.14
N ASN A 144 -22.17 -3.62 14.81
CA ASN A 144 -23.25 -2.79 15.32
C ASN A 144 -24.61 -3.03 14.64
N ASP A 145 -24.64 -3.65 13.46
CA ASP A 145 -25.88 -4.01 12.74
C ASP A 145 -26.52 -5.32 13.26
N THR A 146 -25.86 -6.06 14.16
CA THR A 146 -26.31 -7.35 14.70
C THR A 146 -27.32 -7.28 15.87
N ILE A 147 -28.00 -6.16 16.08
CA ILE A 147 -28.98 -5.96 17.19
C ILE A 147 -30.42 -6.13 16.71
#